data_AF-A0A1B9G9W3-F1
#
_entry.id   AF-A0A1B9G9W3-F1
#
_cell.length_a   1.000
_cell.length_b   1.000
_cell.length_c   1.000
_cell.angle_alpha   90.00
_cell.angle_beta   90.00
_cell.angle_gamma   90.00
#
_symmetry.space_group_name_H-M   'P 1'
#
loop_
_entity.id
_entity.type
_entity.pdbx_description
1 polymer ?
#
loop_
_entity_poly.entity_id
_entity_poly.type
_entity_poly.pdbx_seq_one_letter_code
_entity_poly.pdbx_strand_id
1 'polypeptide(L)'
;MLLLPQPGTHSTDRETAIQCDVSSKILDIFLTHISPNHFLLPMTLEETRTLLSLYDKFDCSEHVVKMLKSSLMDSSKTMPWETLIVASDRIDRQLGAEALRSMSRDIFVKGENENGIFHASNLRRSMNRLRIEWRCKIWDLVLDDQTTDATVTRIRASRWKSRRRNWHTSYHPQVTRETVLPFKGDWHEIARRFEEDEW
;
A
#
# COMPACT_ATOMS: atom_id res chain seq x y z
N MET A 1 54.50 36.84 5.63
CA MET A 1 54.44 35.80 4.57
C MET A 1 53.19 34.97 4.80
N LEU A 2 52.17 35.15 3.97
CA LEU A 2 50.94 34.36 4.02
C LEU A 2 51.12 33.16 3.08
N LEU A 3 51.09 31.95 3.63
CA LEU A 3 51.15 30.70 2.86
C LEU A 3 49.76 30.40 2.31
N LEU A 4 49.63 30.46 0.98
CA LEU A 4 48.49 29.91 0.25
C LEU A 4 48.57 28.37 0.25
N PRO A 5 47.47 27.65 0.55
CA PRO A 5 47.47 26.20 0.42
C PRO A 5 47.42 25.79 -1.07
N GLN A 6 48.26 24.82 -1.45
CA GLN A 6 48.29 24.27 -2.80
C GLN A 6 47.13 23.28 -3.05
N PRO A 7 46.62 23.18 -4.29
CA PRO A 7 45.56 22.23 -4.63
C PRO A 7 46.19 20.85 -4.87
N GLY A 8 45.82 19.87 -4.06
CA GLY A 8 46.31 18.51 -4.24
C GLY A 8 46.46 17.71 -2.95
N THR A 9 45.51 17.83 -2.02
CA THR A 9 45.35 16.84 -0.96
C THR A 9 44.16 15.97 -1.33
N HIS A 10 44.43 14.71 -1.67
CA HIS A 10 43.42 13.65 -1.57
C HIS A 10 42.96 13.65 -0.11
N SER A 11 41.83 14.29 0.16
CA SER A 11 41.26 14.24 1.50
C SER A 11 40.90 12.80 1.79
N THR A 12 41.49 12.28 2.84
CA THR A 12 41.10 11.03 3.49
C THR A 12 39.89 11.30 4.40
N ASP A 13 38.96 12.14 3.96
CA ASP A 13 37.74 12.52 4.68
C ASP A 13 36.63 11.51 4.42
N ARG A 14 36.91 10.22 4.65
CA ARG A 14 35.84 9.21 4.71
C ARG A 14 35.09 9.24 6.05
N GLU A 15 35.55 10.02 7.01
CA GLU A 15 35.03 10.04 8.39
C GLU A 15 33.80 10.93 8.61
N THR A 16 33.30 11.64 7.59
CA THR A 16 32.13 12.54 7.73
C THR A 16 31.04 12.36 6.67
N ALA A 17 31.12 11.33 5.83
CA ALA A 17 30.06 11.03 4.90
C ALA A 17 28.83 10.50 5.65
N ILE A 18 27.73 11.26 5.64
CA ILE A 18 26.44 10.80 6.16
C ILE A 18 25.97 9.66 5.26
N GLN A 19 26.04 8.43 5.75
CA GLN A 19 25.49 7.29 5.03
C GLN A 19 23.96 7.40 4.97
N CYS A 20 23.43 7.41 3.75
CA CYS A 20 22.01 7.51 3.48
C CYS A 20 21.61 6.35 2.55
N ASP A 21 20.80 5.43 3.07
CA ASP A 21 20.33 4.24 2.33
C ASP A 21 19.13 4.59 1.44
N VAL A 22 19.30 5.59 0.58
CA VAL A 22 18.27 6.04 -0.37
C VAL A 22 18.86 6.22 -1.76
N SER A 23 18.03 6.06 -2.78
CA SER A 23 18.47 6.28 -4.16
C SER A 23 18.86 7.73 -4.38
N SER A 24 19.81 7.98 -5.29
CA SER A 24 20.24 9.33 -5.66
C SER A 24 19.06 10.21 -6.08
N LYS A 25 18.07 9.64 -6.77
CA LYS A 25 16.83 10.34 -7.16
C LYS A 25 16.06 10.85 -5.94
N ILE A 26 15.85 10.00 -4.93
CA ILE A 26 15.14 10.39 -3.71
C ILE A 26 15.93 11.46 -2.94
N LEU A 27 17.25 11.32 -2.88
CA LEU A 27 18.12 12.30 -2.25
C LEU A 27 18.05 13.66 -2.96
N ASP A 28 18.06 13.68 -4.29
CA ASP A 28 17.91 14.92 -5.08
C ASP A 28 16.57 15.59 -4.80
N ILE A 29 15.48 14.83 -4.74
CA ILE A 29 14.15 15.36 -4.41
C ILE A 29 14.13 15.94 -2.99
N PHE A 30 14.70 15.21 -2.02
CA PHE A 30 14.82 15.64 -0.64
C PHE A 30 15.59 16.96 -0.51
N LEU A 31 16.76 17.06 -1.14
CA LEU A 31 17.58 18.27 -1.14
C LEU A 31 16.88 19.44 -1.87
N THR A 32 16.15 19.16 -2.95
CA THR A 32 15.37 20.16 -3.68
C THR A 32 14.25 20.75 -2.82
N HIS A 33 13.57 19.91 -2.04
CA HIS A 33 12.50 20.35 -1.15
C HIS A 33 12.99 21.12 0.09
N ILE A 34 14.24 20.92 0.53
CA ILE A 34 14.86 21.71 1.62
C ILE A 34 15.41 23.05 1.10
N SER A 35 15.66 23.16 -0.21
CA SER A 35 16.10 24.40 -0.84
C SER A 35 15.03 25.50 -0.72
N PRO A 36 15.43 26.78 -0.54
CA PRO A 36 14.49 27.92 -0.48
C PRO A 36 13.55 28.02 -1.69
N ASN A 37 13.96 27.52 -2.85
CA ASN A 37 13.20 27.54 -4.10
C ASN A 37 12.39 26.24 -4.33
N HIS A 38 11.83 25.66 -3.26
CA HIS A 38 11.13 24.38 -3.36
C HIS A 38 9.93 24.43 -4.34
N PHE A 39 9.84 23.41 -5.19
CA PHE A 39 8.65 23.06 -5.95
C PHE A 39 8.40 21.56 -5.82
N LEU A 40 7.14 21.18 -5.73
CA LEU A 40 6.74 19.77 -5.64
C LEU A 40 7.01 19.08 -6.98
N LEU A 41 7.96 18.16 -6.97
CA LEU A 41 8.18 17.26 -8.10
C LEU A 41 7.06 16.21 -8.14
N PRO A 42 6.61 15.78 -9.33
CA PRO A 42 5.74 14.62 -9.45
C PRO A 42 6.47 13.40 -8.88
N MET A 43 5.86 12.74 -7.90
CA MET A 43 6.42 11.59 -7.20
C MET A 43 5.45 10.41 -7.25
N THR A 44 5.99 9.21 -7.25
CA THR A 44 5.18 8.00 -7.02
C THR A 44 4.87 7.85 -5.54
N LEU A 45 3.84 7.05 -5.21
CA LEU A 45 3.48 6.75 -3.82
C LEU A 45 4.67 6.19 -3.01
N GLU A 46 5.49 5.35 -3.63
CA GLU A 46 6.68 4.75 -3.02
C GLU A 46 7.77 5.80 -2.76
N GLU A 47 7.94 6.75 -3.67
CA GLU A 47 8.87 7.88 -3.50
C GLU A 47 8.41 8.79 -2.37
N THR A 48 7.11 9.14 -2.33
CA THR A 48 6.52 9.93 -1.24
C THR A 48 6.68 9.26 0.12
N ARG A 49 6.47 7.93 0.19
CA ARG A 49 6.69 7.13 1.41
C ARG A 49 8.15 7.21 1.87
N THR A 50 9.09 7.01 0.95
CA THR A 50 10.53 7.00 1.25
C THR A 50 10.99 8.38 1.71
N LEU A 51 10.52 9.43 1.06
CA LEU A 51 10.78 10.81 1.44
C LEU A 51 10.26 11.11 2.84
N LEU A 52 9.01 10.78 3.16
CA LEU A 52 8.48 10.99 4.51
C LEU A 52 9.37 10.37 5.60
N SER A 53 9.89 9.15 5.39
CA SER A 53 10.84 8.53 6.32
C SER A 53 12.16 9.31 6.46
N LEU A 54 12.66 9.93 5.38
CA LEU A 54 13.82 10.83 5.45
C LEU A 54 13.50 12.12 6.21
N TYR A 55 12.32 12.72 5.96
CA TYR A 55 11.88 13.92 6.66
C TYR A 55 11.75 13.68 8.16
N ASP A 56 11.21 12.53 8.57
CA ASP A 56 11.14 12.13 9.99
C ASP A 56 12.55 11.91 10.58
N LYS A 57 13.47 11.29 9.82
CA LYS A 57 14.84 10.99 10.27
C LYS A 57 15.67 12.26 10.51
N PHE A 58 15.47 13.28 9.68
CA PHE A 58 16.26 14.52 9.71
C PHE A 58 15.50 15.69 10.36
N ASP A 59 14.38 15.43 11.04
CA ASP A 59 13.54 16.41 11.75
C ASP A 59 13.26 17.68 10.91
N CYS A 60 12.87 17.45 9.66
CA CYS A 60 12.69 18.49 8.66
C CYS A 60 11.32 19.19 8.79
N SER A 61 11.19 20.38 8.21
CA SER A 61 10.01 21.27 8.32
C SER A 61 8.65 20.56 8.24
N GLU A 62 7.79 20.80 9.23
CA GLU A 62 6.41 20.30 9.29
C GLU A 62 5.59 20.64 8.03
N HIS A 63 5.90 21.75 7.36
CA HIS A 63 5.18 22.17 6.16
C HIS A 63 5.32 21.14 5.04
N VAL A 64 6.54 20.63 4.80
CA VAL A 64 6.80 19.65 3.76
C VAL A 64 6.17 18.30 4.10
N VAL A 65 6.22 17.90 5.38
CA VAL A 65 5.54 16.70 5.88
C VAL A 65 4.03 16.78 5.62
N LYS A 66 3.39 17.92 5.91
CA LYS A 66 1.96 18.14 5.63
C LYS A 66 1.65 18.02 4.14
N MET A 67 2.48 18.58 3.26
CA MET A 67 2.29 18.45 1.81
C MET A 67 2.40 17.00 1.32
N LEU A 68 3.43 16.27 1.79
CA LEU A 68 3.62 14.86 1.43
C LEU A 68 2.45 14.00 1.92
N LYS A 69 1.94 14.26 3.14
CA LYS A 69 0.73 13.60 3.66
C LYS A 69 -0.51 13.90 2.83
N SER A 70 -0.70 15.15 2.40
CA SER A 70 -1.80 15.52 1.48
C SER A 70 -1.72 14.74 0.17
N SER A 71 -0.53 14.59 -0.40
CA SER A 71 -0.33 13.80 -1.62
C SER A 71 -0.64 12.31 -1.42
N LEU A 72 -0.31 11.74 -0.25
CA LEU A 72 -0.73 10.38 0.10
C LEU A 72 -2.25 10.27 0.23
N MET A 73 -2.91 11.25 0.86
CA MET A 73 -4.36 11.27 0.96
C MET A 73 -5.04 11.35 -0.41
N ASP A 74 -4.51 12.13 -1.36
CA ASP A 74 -5.05 12.16 -2.72
C ASP A 74 -4.85 10.84 -3.46
N SER A 75 -3.74 10.14 -3.20
CA SER A 75 -3.46 8.83 -3.78
C SER A 75 -4.42 7.74 -3.31
N SER A 76 -5.07 7.92 -2.15
CA SER A 76 -6.09 6.97 -1.65
C SER A 76 -7.24 6.75 -2.64
N LYS A 77 -7.58 7.76 -3.45
CA LYS A 77 -8.70 7.73 -4.39
C LYS A 77 -8.40 6.88 -5.62
N THR A 78 -7.13 6.78 -6.01
CA THR A 78 -6.70 6.07 -7.23
C THR A 78 -6.04 4.73 -6.91
N MET A 79 -5.35 4.65 -5.78
CA MET A 79 -4.56 3.50 -5.34
C MET A 79 -4.85 3.19 -3.86
N PRO A 80 -6.09 2.82 -3.50
CA PRO A 80 -6.50 2.67 -2.11
C PRO A 80 -5.77 1.51 -1.41
N TRP A 81 -5.47 0.42 -2.10
CA TRP A 81 -4.77 -0.72 -1.49
C TRP A 81 -3.32 -0.38 -1.14
N GLU A 82 -2.62 0.24 -2.07
CA GLU A 82 -1.25 0.68 -1.90
C GLU A 82 -1.18 1.72 -0.78
N THR A 83 -2.12 2.67 -0.75
CA THR A 83 -2.24 3.67 0.32
C THR A 83 -2.51 3.02 1.68
N LEU A 84 -3.39 2.01 1.74
CA LEU A 84 -3.67 1.26 2.97
C LEU A 84 -2.44 0.51 3.51
N ILE A 85 -1.61 -0.03 2.61
CA ILE A 85 -0.34 -0.68 2.99
C ILE A 85 0.64 0.36 3.56
N VAL A 86 0.77 1.51 2.91
CA VAL A 86 1.61 2.62 3.42
C VAL A 86 1.12 3.09 4.80
N ALA A 87 -0.20 3.26 4.97
CA ALA A 87 -0.82 3.65 6.22
C ALA A 87 -0.52 2.65 7.34
N SER A 88 -0.68 1.35 7.05
CA SER A 88 -0.36 0.26 7.97
C SER A 88 1.10 0.32 8.43
N ASP A 89 2.04 0.45 7.50
CA ASP A 89 3.47 0.45 7.83
C ASP A 89 3.88 1.65 8.69
N ARG A 90 3.18 2.78 8.54
CA ARG A 90 3.42 4.01 9.30
C ARG A 90 2.53 4.16 10.54
N ILE A 91 1.62 3.20 10.78
CA ILE A 91 0.61 3.28 11.84
C ILE A 91 -0.24 4.57 11.71
N ASP A 92 -0.44 5.05 10.48
CA ASP A 92 -1.21 6.27 10.20
C ASP A 92 -2.68 5.88 10.02
N ARG A 93 -3.43 5.84 11.13
CA ARG A 93 -4.84 5.43 11.13
C ARG A 93 -5.70 6.33 10.25
N GLN A 94 -5.44 7.63 10.23
CA GLN A 94 -6.19 8.59 9.44
C GLN A 94 -6.04 8.32 7.94
N LEU A 95 -4.81 8.07 7.49
CA LEU A 95 -4.54 7.66 6.10
C LEU A 95 -5.17 6.30 5.78
N GLY A 96 -5.16 5.37 6.74
CA GLY A 96 -5.81 4.06 6.60
C GLY A 96 -7.32 4.16 6.43
N ALA A 97 -7.97 5.01 7.24
CA ALA A 97 -9.39 5.29 7.14
C ALA A 97 -9.74 5.92 5.79
N GLU A 98 -8.95 6.88 5.30
CA GLU A 98 -9.16 7.50 3.99
C GLU A 98 -9.00 6.51 2.84
N ALA A 99 -8.03 5.60 2.94
CA ALA A 99 -7.87 4.49 2.00
C ALA A 99 -9.10 3.57 1.99
N LEU A 100 -9.59 3.14 3.16
CA LEU A 100 -10.80 2.32 3.28
C LEU A 100 -12.04 3.04 2.78
N ARG A 101 -12.16 4.35 3.03
CA ARG A 101 -13.26 5.20 2.57
C ARG A 101 -13.34 5.29 1.05
N SER A 102 -12.19 5.22 0.39
CA SER A 102 -12.06 5.21 -1.07
C SER A 102 -12.24 3.80 -1.67
N MET A 103 -12.43 2.76 -0.86
CA MET A 103 -12.69 1.39 -1.34
C MET A 103 -14.18 1.11 -1.53
N SER A 104 -14.43 0.10 -2.37
CA SER A 104 -15.71 -0.60 -2.45
C SER A 104 -15.45 -2.09 -2.25
N ARG A 105 -16.53 -2.88 -2.13
CA ARG A 105 -16.42 -4.35 -2.05
C ARG A 105 -15.60 -4.92 -3.20
N ASP A 106 -15.80 -4.43 -4.41
CA ASP A 106 -15.11 -4.94 -5.59
C ASP A 106 -13.62 -4.57 -5.58
N ILE A 107 -13.29 -3.33 -5.20
CA ILE A 107 -11.91 -2.87 -5.07
C ILE A 107 -11.19 -3.69 -3.97
N PHE A 108 -11.85 -3.91 -2.85
CA PHE A 108 -11.30 -4.68 -1.74
C PHE A 108 -11.03 -6.13 -2.14
N VAL A 109 -12.04 -6.83 -2.68
CA VAL A 109 -11.90 -8.24 -3.09
C VAL A 109 -10.87 -8.43 -4.21
N LYS A 110 -10.77 -7.46 -5.13
CA LYS A 110 -9.77 -7.50 -6.20
C LYS A 110 -8.35 -7.51 -5.64
N GLY A 111 -8.11 -6.81 -4.54
CA GLY A 111 -6.78 -6.60 -3.97
C GLY A 111 -5.98 -5.57 -4.77
N GLU A 112 -4.72 -5.43 -4.38
CA GLU A 112 -3.72 -4.59 -5.04
C GLU A 112 -3.46 -5.06 -6.49
N ASN A 113 -3.32 -4.10 -7.41
CA ASN A 113 -3.11 -4.37 -8.82
C ASN A 113 -1.62 -4.48 -9.14
N GLU A 114 -0.99 -5.63 -8.89
CA GLU A 114 0.33 -5.90 -9.45
C GLU A 114 0.18 -6.08 -10.99
N ASN A 115 0.68 -5.11 -11.77
CA ASN A 115 0.93 -5.20 -13.22
C ASN A 115 -0.29 -5.27 -14.17
N GLY A 116 -1.49 -4.86 -13.74
CA GLY A 116 -2.66 -4.77 -14.63
C GLY A 116 -3.20 -6.12 -15.14
N ILE A 117 -2.67 -7.25 -14.63
CA ILE A 117 -3.16 -8.58 -14.95
C ILE A 117 -4.26 -8.94 -13.94
N PHE A 118 -5.50 -9.00 -14.43
CA PHE A 118 -6.68 -9.37 -13.66
C PHE A 118 -6.67 -10.86 -13.31
N HIS A 119 -5.88 -11.24 -12.30
CA HIS A 119 -5.97 -12.55 -11.69
C HIS A 119 -7.12 -12.61 -10.67
N ALA A 120 -7.60 -13.82 -10.40
CA ALA A 120 -8.57 -14.09 -9.34
C ALA A 120 -8.16 -13.39 -8.02
N SER A 121 -9.12 -12.83 -7.29
CA SER A 121 -8.99 -12.02 -6.06
C SER A 121 -7.59 -12.06 -5.38
N ASN A 122 -6.84 -10.96 -5.46
CA ASN A 122 -5.55 -10.81 -4.76
C ASN A 122 -5.73 -10.43 -3.29
N LEU A 123 -6.96 -10.33 -2.79
CA LEU A 123 -7.29 -9.91 -1.42
C LEU A 123 -6.40 -10.54 -0.35
N ARG A 124 -6.21 -11.87 -0.37
CA ARG A 124 -5.37 -12.56 0.63
C ARG A 124 -3.93 -12.06 0.60
N ARG A 125 -3.38 -11.80 -0.59
CA ARG A 125 -2.01 -11.31 -0.75
C ARG A 125 -1.89 -9.88 -0.23
N SER A 126 -2.82 -9.02 -0.60
CA SER A 126 -2.83 -7.61 -0.16
C SER A 126 -3.02 -7.50 1.34
N MET A 127 -3.92 -8.28 1.95
CA MET A 127 -4.06 -8.37 3.40
C MET A 127 -2.76 -8.84 4.07
N ASN A 128 -2.05 -9.80 3.49
CA ASN A 128 -0.77 -10.27 4.03
C ASN A 128 0.36 -9.24 3.97
N ARG A 129 0.20 -8.13 3.23
CA ARG A 129 1.16 -7.01 3.25
C ARG A 129 0.95 -6.05 4.40
N LEU A 130 -0.26 -5.99 4.97
CA LEU A 130 -0.56 -5.15 6.12
C LEU A 130 0.10 -5.71 7.39
N ARG A 131 0.24 -4.89 8.43
CA ARG A 131 0.61 -5.37 9.77
C ARG A 131 -0.46 -6.30 10.32
N ILE A 132 -0.08 -7.23 11.19
CA ILE A 132 -0.99 -8.24 11.71
C ILE A 132 -2.19 -7.63 12.46
N GLU A 133 -1.95 -6.56 13.23
CA GLU A 133 -2.97 -5.81 13.97
C GLU A 133 -4.03 -5.22 13.03
N TRP A 134 -3.58 -4.59 11.95
CA TRP A 134 -4.42 -4.02 10.90
C TRP A 134 -5.24 -5.10 10.19
N ARG A 135 -4.64 -6.27 9.90
CA ARG A 135 -5.35 -7.38 9.24
C ARG A 135 -6.55 -7.84 10.05
N CYS A 136 -6.32 -8.12 11.33
CA CYS A 136 -7.37 -8.59 12.22
C CYS A 136 -8.49 -7.55 12.31
N LYS A 137 -8.13 -6.27 12.47
CA LYS A 137 -9.10 -5.20 12.60
C LYS A 137 -9.94 -4.99 11.34
N ILE A 138 -9.29 -4.98 10.17
CA ILE A 138 -10.00 -4.82 8.90
C ILE A 138 -10.95 -6.00 8.67
N TRP A 139 -10.56 -7.24 9.00
CA TRP A 139 -11.47 -8.38 8.89
C TRP A 139 -12.70 -8.25 9.79
N ASP A 140 -12.50 -7.86 11.04
CA ASP A 140 -13.58 -7.62 12.02
C ASP A 140 -14.55 -6.53 11.55
N LEU A 141 -14.02 -5.46 10.94
CA LEU A 141 -14.84 -4.36 10.46
C LEU A 141 -15.57 -4.68 9.16
N VAL A 142 -14.90 -5.35 8.21
CA VAL A 142 -15.39 -5.53 6.84
C VAL A 142 -16.37 -6.71 6.74
N LEU A 143 -16.27 -7.71 7.61
CA LEU A 143 -17.19 -8.86 7.64
C LEU A 143 -18.41 -8.56 8.51
N ASP A 144 -19.57 -9.08 8.13
CA ASP A 144 -20.77 -9.07 8.96
C ASP A 144 -20.61 -10.05 10.13
N ASP A 145 -21.40 -9.86 11.18
CA ASP A 145 -21.41 -10.72 12.36
C ASP A 145 -22.29 -11.96 12.13
N GLN A 146 -23.24 -11.88 11.19
CA GLN A 146 -24.19 -12.96 10.90
C GLN A 146 -23.88 -13.70 9.60
N THR A 147 -23.83 -15.03 9.68
CA THR A 147 -23.74 -15.89 8.50
C THR A 147 -25.07 -15.93 7.75
N THR A 148 -25.00 -15.98 6.42
CA THR A 148 -26.16 -16.11 5.54
C THR A 148 -25.96 -17.24 4.55
N ASP A 149 -27.03 -17.94 4.17
CA ASP A 149 -26.95 -18.91 3.09
C ASP A 149 -26.93 -18.19 1.73
N ALA A 150 -25.86 -18.39 0.98
CA ALA A 150 -25.69 -17.82 -0.35
C ALA A 150 -25.50 -18.92 -1.40
N THR A 151 -25.85 -18.57 -2.63
CA THR A 151 -25.56 -19.40 -3.79
C THR A 151 -24.20 -19.03 -4.34
N VAL A 152 -23.24 -19.95 -4.26
CA VAL A 152 -21.85 -19.74 -4.66
C VAL A 152 -21.58 -20.50 -5.96
N THR A 153 -20.99 -19.80 -6.92
CA THR A 153 -20.54 -20.41 -8.17
C THR A 153 -19.05 -20.64 -8.10
N ARG A 154 -18.62 -21.90 -8.09
CA ARG A 154 -17.20 -22.27 -8.12
C ARG A 154 -16.85 -22.87 -9.47
N ILE A 155 -15.71 -22.48 -10.03
CA ILE A 155 -15.18 -23.15 -11.22
C ILE A 155 -14.53 -24.46 -10.77
N ARG A 156 -15.05 -25.60 -11.23
CA ARG A 156 -14.46 -26.91 -10.99
C ARG A 156 -13.76 -27.43 -12.23
N ALA A 157 -12.56 -27.96 -12.03
CA ALA A 157 -11.84 -28.69 -13.06
C ALA A 157 -12.38 -30.11 -13.16
N SER A 158 -12.90 -30.49 -14.32
CA SER A 158 -13.21 -31.87 -14.68
C SER A 158 -12.06 -32.43 -15.52
N ARG A 159 -11.49 -33.54 -15.08
CA ARG A 159 -10.41 -34.23 -15.80
C ARG A 159 -10.94 -35.51 -16.41
N TRP A 160 -10.72 -35.70 -17.70
CA TRP A 160 -11.05 -36.96 -18.37
C TRP A 160 -9.89 -37.42 -19.24
N LYS A 161 -9.85 -38.72 -19.47
CA LYS A 161 -8.86 -39.36 -20.33
C LYS A 161 -9.52 -39.69 -21.67
N SER A 162 -8.97 -39.19 -22.75
CA SER A 162 -9.45 -39.51 -24.10
C SER A 162 -9.15 -40.97 -24.46
N ARG A 163 -9.81 -41.48 -25.51
CA ARG A 163 -9.52 -42.82 -26.06
C ARG A 163 -8.05 -42.99 -26.48
N ARG A 164 -7.36 -41.90 -26.83
CA ARG A 164 -5.92 -41.87 -27.16
C ARG A 164 -4.99 -41.74 -25.95
N ARG A 165 -5.54 -41.92 -24.73
CA ARG A 165 -4.82 -41.80 -23.44
C ARG A 165 -4.31 -40.41 -23.09
N ASN A 166 -4.69 -39.37 -23.83
CA ASN A 166 -4.38 -37.99 -23.48
C ASN A 166 -5.31 -37.48 -22.37
N TRP A 167 -4.76 -36.80 -21.38
CA TRP A 167 -5.51 -36.13 -20.32
C TRP A 167 -5.99 -34.77 -20.79
N HIS A 168 -7.27 -34.48 -20.55
CA HIS A 168 -7.87 -33.19 -20.81
C HIS A 168 -8.47 -32.65 -19.52
N THR A 169 -8.51 -31.32 -19.42
CA THR A 169 -9.16 -30.61 -18.31
C THR A 169 -10.13 -29.59 -18.90
N SER A 170 -11.36 -29.58 -18.39
CA SER A 170 -12.37 -28.57 -18.68
C SER A 170 -12.77 -27.91 -17.38
N TYR A 171 -13.24 -26.68 -17.50
CA TYR A 171 -13.66 -25.88 -16.36
C TYR A 171 -15.16 -25.63 -16.47
N HIS A 172 -15.91 -26.10 -15.48
CA HIS A 172 -17.36 -25.93 -15.46
C HIS A 172 -17.78 -25.16 -14.20
N PRO A 173 -18.71 -24.21 -14.32
CA PRO A 173 -19.30 -23.56 -13.17
C PRO A 173 -20.16 -24.58 -12.42
N GLN A 174 -19.89 -24.79 -11.14
CA GLN A 174 -20.72 -25.55 -10.23
C GLN A 174 -21.38 -24.57 -9.26
N VAL A 175 -22.71 -24.62 -9.19
CA VAL A 175 -23.50 -23.78 -8.30
C VAL A 175 -23.84 -24.59 -7.06
N THR A 176 -23.46 -24.11 -5.88
CA THR A 176 -23.72 -24.74 -4.58
C THR A 176 -24.40 -23.73 -3.64
N ARG A 177 -25.25 -24.23 -2.73
CA ARG A 177 -25.73 -23.43 -1.60
C ARG A 177 -24.77 -23.64 -0.43
N GLU A 178 -24.22 -22.56 0.08
CA GLU A 178 -23.21 -22.59 1.14
C GLU A 178 -23.52 -21.47 2.15
N THR A 179 -23.25 -21.74 3.42
CA THR A 179 -23.31 -20.72 4.47
C THR A 179 -22.05 -19.85 4.38
N VAL A 180 -22.23 -18.54 4.21
CA VAL A 180 -21.15 -17.57 4.00
C VAL A 180 -21.25 -16.42 5.00
N LEU A 181 -20.14 -15.71 5.19
CA LEU A 181 -20.11 -14.45 5.94
C LEU A 181 -20.05 -13.29 4.94
N PRO A 182 -21.10 -12.46 4.83
CA PRO A 182 -21.12 -11.36 3.88
C PRO A 182 -20.21 -10.21 4.33
N PHE A 183 -19.85 -9.35 3.38
CA PHE A 183 -19.20 -8.09 3.69
C PHE A 183 -20.23 -7.05 4.12
N LYS A 184 -19.91 -6.24 5.14
CA LYS A 184 -20.67 -5.04 5.48
C LYS A 184 -20.76 -4.11 4.27
N GLY A 185 -21.91 -3.47 4.09
CA GLY A 185 -22.24 -2.72 2.87
C GLY A 185 -21.66 -1.30 2.83
N ASP A 186 -21.47 -0.67 3.99
CA ASP A 186 -21.10 0.74 4.09
C ASP A 186 -19.59 0.91 4.40
N TRP A 187 -18.84 1.28 3.37
CA TRP A 187 -17.40 1.53 3.46
C TRP A 187 -17.05 2.85 4.17
N HIS A 188 -17.97 3.82 4.21
CA HIS A 188 -17.77 5.04 4.99
C HIS A 188 -17.86 4.73 6.47
N GLU A 189 -18.81 3.89 6.87
CA GLU A 189 -18.93 3.43 8.26
C GLU A 189 -17.75 2.56 8.69
N ILE A 190 -17.28 1.66 7.82
CA ILE A 190 -16.05 0.87 8.06
C ILE A 190 -14.86 1.80 8.31
N ALA A 191 -14.67 2.81 7.45
CA ALA A 191 -13.57 3.77 7.59
C ALA A 191 -13.67 4.59 8.87
N ARG A 192 -14.88 5.06 9.22
CA ARG A 192 -15.13 5.82 10.44
C ARG A 192 -14.78 5.00 11.69
N ARG A 193 -15.28 3.75 11.77
CA ARG A 193 -14.97 2.85 12.90
C ARG A 193 -13.50 2.48 12.96
N PHE A 194 -12.85 2.31 11.82
CA PHE A 194 -11.42 2.05 11.76
C PHE A 194 -10.58 3.18 12.38
N GLU A 195 -10.99 4.43 12.15
CA GLU A 195 -10.35 5.62 12.69
C GLU A 195 -10.58 5.79 14.20
N GLU A 196 -11.82 5.53 14.65
CA GLU A 196 -12.26 5.74 16.03
C GLU A 196 -11.85 4.63 17.01
N ASP A 197 -11.71 3.38 16.55
CA ASP A 197 -11.40 2.26 17.45
C ASP A 197 -9.98 2.39 18.02
N GLU A 198 -9.85 2.28 19.35
CA GLU A 198 -8.57 2.20 20.05
C GLU A 198 -8.02 0.77 20.00
N TRP A 199 -6.94 0.54 19.24
CA TRP A 199 -6.24 -0.75 19.17
C TRP A 199 -4.75 -0.63 18.83
#